data_AF-A0A7S3VY48-F1
#
_entry.id   AF-A0A7S3VY48-F1
#
_cell.length_a   1.000
_cell.length_b   1.000
_cell.length_c   1.000
_cell.angle_alpha   90.00
_cell.angle_beta   90.00
_cell.angle_gamma   90.00
#
_symmetry.space_group_name_H-M   'P 1'
#
loop_
_entity.id
_entity.type
_entity.pdbx_description
1 polymer ?
#
loop_
_entity_poly.entity_id
_entity_poly.type
_entity_poly.pdbx_seq_one_letter_code
_entity_poly.pdbx_strand_id
1 'polypeptide(L)'
;WTDFTNCSDNGEDCRQSRCCKHDGQTCFEKNEYWAACNQTCTSGGSGTHAWSCEELGPKAPEACTWEGTNCATSKCCRRTGFKCFQRDEFWASCSDSCATLVKLGGSWTCKELGGSQGEHSVMPVSKEDAAGTKLFCFTVVTPMGVVAPGVVVGYEQPLQDAVKAKGLGVFACDASAVYNGTRVQKGGWKSVVNTDIFIKIWNQVKSDGQYANYDWTVKVDADAVFFPDRLKAHLTGLRPPANTPVYLHNINFRFGFMGALEVLSKGAVDAFIENIFECSNHLGHNGGEDYFTMQCLDAVGVGHMTDNALLNDKYTQSDGWNLFDVDPCVEDTAVAFHPYKAINSWMGCYDVAMRKAKPRDFIGCAAKWFPDEACSLSSTKHHQ
;
A
#
# COMPACT_ATOMS: atom_id res chain seq x y z
N TRP A 1 9.63 17.25 -7.99
CA TRP A 1 9.28 16.39 -9.14
C TRP A 1 8.66 17.25 -10.20
N THR A 2 9.23 17.25 -11.41
CA THR A 2 8.56 17.74 -12.61
C THR A 2 7.38 16.82 -12.91
N ASP A 3 6.23 17.40 -13.16
CA ASP A 3 5.01 16.66 -13.49
C ASP A 3 5.17 15.96 -14.85
N PHE A 4 5.33 14.64 -14.83
CA PHE A 4 5.54 13.81 -16.03
C PHE A 4 4.22 13.40 -16.72
N THR A 5 3.05 13.81 -16.19
CA THR A 5 1.75 13.44 -16.78
C THR A 5 1.58 13.93 -18.23
N ASN A 6 2.27 15.01 -18.61
CA ASN A 6 2.25 15.57 -19.96
C ASN A 6 3.46 15.16 -20.84
N CYS A 7 4.31 14.26 -20.36
CA CYS A 7 5.42 13.75 -21.16
C CYS A 7 4.96 12.69 -22.16
N SER A 8 5.70 12.51 -23.25
CA SER A 8 5.35 11.52 -24.28
C SER A 8 5.80 10.12 -23.87
N ASP A 9 5.03 9.12 -24.27
CA ASP A 9 5.36 7.71 -24.07
C ASP A 9 6.49 7.26 -25.02
N ASN A 10 7.00 6.05 -24.81
CA ASN A 10 8.05 5.47 -25.64
C ASN A 10 7.63 5.43 -27.13
N GLY A 11 8.44 6.03 -28.00
CA GLY A 11 8.14 6.09 -29.44
C GLY A 11 7.10 7.14 -29.86
N GLU A 12 6.42 7.81 -28.94
CA GLU A 12 5.45 8.86 -29.26
C GLU A 12 6.10 10.19 -29.63
N ASP A 13 5.40 11.01 -30.42
CA ASP A 13 5.89 12.34 -30.80
C ASP A 13 6.03 13.23 -29.56
N CYS A 14 7.27 13.64 -29.31
CA CYS A 14 7.66 14.41 -28.14
C CYS A 14 8.07 15.85 -28.45
N ARG A 15 7.87 16.33 -29.69
CA ARG A 15 8.22 17.72 -30.06
C ARG A 15 7.50 18.78 -29.23
N GLN A 16 6.27 18.50 -28.81
CA GLN A 16 5.46 19.41 -27.99
C GLN A 16 5.77 19.27 -26.50
N SER A 17 5.75 18.04 -25.98
CA SER A 17 5.98 17.76 -24.57
C SER A 17 7.43 18.03 -24.14
N ARG A 18 8.38 17.79 -25.04
CA ARG A 18 9.84 17.90 -24.82
C ARG A 18 10.31 17.14 -23.58
N CYS A 19 9.62 16.07 -23.22
CA CYS A 19 9.98 15.19 -22.13
C CYS A 19 9.40 13.79 -22.36
N CYS A 20 10.01 12.80 -21.71
CA CYS A 20 9.66 11.38 -21.86
C CYS A 20 9.20 10.81 -20.52
N LYS A 21 8.20 9.91 -20.57
CA LYS A 21 7.63 9.28 -19.36
C LYS A 21 8.55 8.24 -18.73
N HIS A 22 9.30 7.50 -19.53
CA HIS A 22 10.06 6.34 -19.05
C HIS A 22 11.52 6.68 -18.74
N ASP A 23 12.03 6.00 -17.73
CA ASP A 23 13.35 6.27 -17.17
C ASP A 23 14.48 6.20 -18.19
N GLY A 24 15.38 7.19 -18.11
CA GLY A 24 16.56 7.28 -18.95
C GLY A 24 16.29 7.54 -20.43
N GLN A 25 15.05 7.83 -20.85
CA GLN A 25 14.73 8.21 -22.23
C GLN A 25 14.99 9.68 -22.50
N THR A 26 15.36 9.99 -23.74
CA THR A 26 15.48 11.37 -24.24
C THR A 26 14.57 11.53 -25.45
N CYS A 27 13.99 12.72 -25.60
CA CYS A 27 13.23 13.09 -26.79
C CYS A 27 14.22 13.40 -27.91
N PHE A 28 14.42 12.45 -28.84
CA PHE A 28 15.33 12.61 -29.96
C PHE A 28 14.57 13.04 -31.21
N GLU A 29 15.08 14.06 -31.89
CA GLU A 29 14.54 14.50 -33.16
C GLU A 29 14.94 13.49 -34.26
N LYS A 30 13.94 13.12 -35.08
CA LYS A 30 14.18 12.47 -36.36
C LYS A 30 14.39 13.52 -37.45
N ASN A 31 13.42 14.44 -37.54
CA ASN A 31 13.40 15.59 -38.43
C ASN A 31 12.38 16.64 -37.93
N GLU A 32 12.21 17.75 -38.65
CA GLU A 32 11.30 18.84 -38.28
C GLU A 32 9.83 18.40 -38.06
N TYR A 33 9.42 17.26 -38.61
CA TYR A 33 8.05 16.71 -38.51
C TYR A 33 7.89 15.62 -37.46
N TRP A 34 8.96 15.13 -36.82
CA TRP A 34 8.87 14.02 -35.87
C TRP A 34 10.05 13.98 -34.89
N ALA A 35 9.74 13.79 -33.62
CA ALA A 35 10.69 13.36 -32.60
C ALA A 35 10.12 12.14 -31.88
N ALA A 36 10.93 11.37 -31.18
CA ALA A 36 10.42 10.31 -30.33
C ALA A 36 11.25 10.12 -29.06
N CYS A 37 10.55 9.71 -28.00
CA CYS A 37 11.19 9.24 -26.79
C CYS A 37 11.86 7.88 -27.03
N ASN A 38 13.18 7.83 -26.86
CA ASN A 38 13.99 6.61 -26.98
C ASN A 38 15.13 6.62 -25.95
N GLN A 39 15.68 5.44 -25.61
CA GLN A 39 16.87 5.36 -24.75
C GLN A 39 18.16 5.74 -25.47
N THR A 40 18.23 5.52 -26.78
CA THR A 40 19.38 5.84 -27.63
C THR A 40 18.91 6.35 -28.98
N CYS A 41 19.77 7.09 -29.67
CA CYS A 41 19.54 7.52 -31.05
C CYS A 41 20.82 7.33 -31.87
N THR A 42 20.68 6.77 -33.07
CA THR A 42 21.80 6.64 -34.02
C THR A 42 21.54 7.56 -35.20
N SER A 43 22.43 8.52 -35.42
CA SER A 43 22.29 9.47 -36.51
C SER A 43 22.57 8.81 -37.87
N GLY A 44 21.84 9.25 -38.89
CA GLY A 44 21.97 8.73 -40.25
C GLY A 44 20.73 7.99 -40.76
N GLY A 45 20.86 7.39 -41.95
CA GLY A 45 19.75 6.88 -42.76
C GLY A 45 19.60 7.66 -44.07
N SER A 46 18.68 7.21 -44.94
CA SER A 46 18.41 7.84 -46.24
C SER A 46 16.97 8.33 -46.34
N GLY A 47 16.76 9.53 -46.88
CA GLY A 47 15.42 10.08 -47.13
C GLY A 47 14.62 10.32 -45.84
N THR A 48 13.34 9.94 -45.82
CA THR A 48 12.40 10.17 -44.70
C THR A 48 12.67 9.34 -43.45
N HIS A 49 13.74 8.54 -43.44
CA HIS A 49 14.15 7.71 -42.31
C HIS A 49 15.43 8.22 -41.64
N ALA A 50 16.03 9.29 -42.17
CA ALA A 50 17.17 9.93 -41.53
C ALA A 50 16.77 10.49 -40.15
N TRP A 51 17.59 10.21 -39.15
CA TRP A 51 17.49 10.82 -37.82
C TRP A 51 18.60 11.85 -37.62
N SER A 52 18.23 13.06 -37.20
CA SER A 52 19.18 14.08 -36.73
C SER A 52 19.76 13.73 -35.35
N CYS A 53 18.95 13.08 -34.51
CA CYS A 53 19.25 12.77 -33.11
C CYS A 53 19.51 14.00 -32.24
N GLU A 54 18.96 15.16 -32.62
CA GLU A 54 18.97 16.33 -31.74
C GLU A 54 18.13 16.06 -30.48
N GLU A 55 18.67 16.36 -29.31
CA GLU A 55 17.95 16.21 -28.04
C GLU A 55 17.03 17.41 -27.82
N LEU A 56 15.72 17.19 -27.93
CA LEU A 56 14.72 18.27 -27.80
C LEU A 56 14.31 18.56 -26.35
N GLY A 57 14.76 17.73 -25.41
CA GLY A 57 14.39 17.81 -23.99
C GLY A 57 15.40 17.07 -23.11
N PRO A 58 15.35 17.28 -21.78
CA PRO A 58 16.25 16.61 -20.86
C PRO A 58 16.01 15.09 -20.88
N LYS A 59 17.09 14.31 -20.68
CA LYS A 59 16.99 12.88 -20.38
C LYS A 59 16.11 12.69 -19.13
N ALA A 60 15.09 11.86 -19.24
CA ALA A 60 14.29 11.44 -18.11
C ALA A 60 15.21 10.85 -17.02
N PRO A 61 14.94 11.08 -15.73
CA PRO A 61 15.71 10.50 -14.64
C PRO A 61 15.89 8.99 -14.84
N GLU A 62 17.06 8.44 -14.50
CA GLU A 62 17.21 6.99 -14.49
C GLU A 62 16.52 6.38 -13.28
N ALA A 63 16.01 5.16 -13.46
CA ALA A 63 15.38 4.40 -12.40
C ALA A 63 16.26 4.35 -11.15
N CYS A 64 15.64 4.50 -9.98
CA CYS A 64 16.33 4.28 -8.73
C CYS A 64 16.81 2.82 -8.64
N THR A 65 17.97 2.63 -8.02
CA THR A 65 18.65 1.32 -8.00
C THR A 65 18.56 0.67 -6.63
N TRP A 66 18.62 -0.66 -6.61
CA TRP A 66 18.81 -1.42 -5.38
C TRP A 66 20.28 -1.48 -4.96
N GLU A 67 20.53 -1.94 -3.76
CA GLU A 67 21.87 -2.20 -3.25
C GLU A 67 22.63 -3.19 -4.13
N GLY A 68 23.95 -2.97 -4.26
CA GLY A 68 24.81 -3.78 -5.12
C GLY A 68 24.72 -3.44 -6.60
N THR A 69 23.78 -2.60 -7.01
CA THR A 69 23.69 -2.04 -8.37
C THR A 69 24.34 -0.65 -8.44
N ASN A 70 24.87 -0.28 -9.60
CA ASN A 70 25.55 1.00 -9.77
C ASN A 70 24.57 2.18 -9.75
N CYS A 71 24.64 3.01 -8.72
CA CYS A 71 23.81 4.20 -8.59
C CYS A 71 24.51 5.48 -9.08
N ALA A 72 25.71 5.41 -9.67
CA ALA A 72 26.50 6.61 -10.00
C ALA A 72 25.79 7.55 -10.98
N THR A 73 25.01 6.99 -11.91
CA THR A 73 24.25 7.73 -12.92
C THR A 73 22.90 8.19 -12.38
N SER A 74 22.09 7.27 -11.84
CA SER A 74 20.76 7.61 -11.30
C SER A 74 20.82 8.50 -10.07
N LYS A 75 21.88 8.36 -9.27
CA LYS A 75 22.06 9.00 -7.96
C LYS A 75 20.86 8.77 -7.04
N CYS A 76 20.11 7.70 -7.28
CA CYS A 76 18.87 7.40 -6.61
C CYS A 76 18.83 5.95 -6.12
N CYS A 77 18.35 5.77 -4.89
CA CYS A 77 18.19 4.48 -4.24
C CYS A 77 16.72 4.14 -4.03
N ARG A 78 16.32 2.89 -4.24
CA ARG A 78 14.91 2.50 -4.08
C ARG A 78 14.45 2.52 -2.62
N ARG A 79 15.24 1.95 -1.72
CA ARG A 79 14.86 1.83 -0.31
C ARG A 79 14.87 3.18 0.41
N THR A 80 13.79 3.48 1.12
CA THR A 80 13.69 4.66 1.98
C THR A 80 14.84 4.72 2.98
N GLY A 81 15.48 5.89 3.09
CA GLY A 81 16.59 6.13 4.01
C GLY A 81 17.97 5.73 3.49
N PHE A 82 18.05 5.11 2.31
CA PHE A 82 19.33 4.77 1.68
C PHE A 82 19.91 5.95 0.92
N LYS A 83 21.23 5.96 0.76
CA LYS A 83 21.95 6.94 -0.05
C LYS A 83 22.89 6.27 -1.04
N CYS A 84 23.11 6.95 -2.16
CA CYS A 84 24.07 6.53 -3.17
C CYS A 84 25.46 7.02 -2.77
N PHE A 85 26.33 6.10 -2.32
CA PHE A 85 27.69 6.42 -1.93
C PHE A 85 28.66 6.09 -3.05
N GLN A 86 29.57 7.01 -3.34
CA GLN A 86 30.60 6.84 -4.35
C GLN A 86 31.72 5.91 -3.86
N ARG A 87 32.09 4.94 -4.70
CA ARG A 87 33.33 4.17 -4.55
C ARG A 87 34.47 4.84 -5.30
N ASP A 88 34.24 5.11 -6.59
CA ASP A 88 35.17 5.73 -7.53
C ASP A 88 34.40 6.57 -8.57
N GLU A 89 35.07 7.09 -9.61
CA GLU A 89 34.43 7.96 -10.62
C GLU A 89 33.40 7.25 -11.52
N PHE A 90 33.44 5.91 -11.58
CA PHE A 90 32.57 5.10 -12.44
C PHE A 90 31.53 4.30 -11.65
N TRP A 91 31.73 4.10 -10.34
CA TRP A 91 30.91 3.22 -9.52
C TRP A 91 30.47 3.84 -8.20
N ALA A 92 29.20 3.63 -7.89
CA ALA A 92 28.59 3.95 -6.61
C ALA A 92 27.58 2.86 -6.23
N SER A 93 27.22 2.73 -4.95
CA SER A 93 26.18 1.78 -4.52
C SER A 93 25.27 2.40 -3.47
N CYS A 94 24.02 1.96 -3.49
CA CYS A 94 23.04 2.26 -2.46
C CYS A 94 23.40 1.53 -1.16
N SER A 95 23.30 2.25 -0.03
CA SER A 95 23.48 1.71 1.31
C SER A 95 22.81 2.62 2.36
N ASP A 96 22.53 2.09 3.54
CA ASP A 96 22.06 2.84 4.70
C ASP A 96 23.17 3.76 5.26
N SER A 97 24.42 3.34 5.11
CA SER A 97 25.60 4.10 5.49
C SER A 97 26.81 3.69 4.65
N CYS A 98 27.78 4.61 4.47
CA CYS A 98 29.04 4.23 3.83
C CYS A 98 29.86 3.25 4.68
N ALA A 99 29.72 3.31 6.01
CA ALA A 99 30.42 2.40 6.92
C ALA A 99 30.04 0.93 6.67
N THR A 100 28.79 0.65 6.31
CA THR A 100 28.33 -0.67 5.87
C THR A 100 29.10 -1.15 4.63
N LEU A 101 29.26 -0.28 3.63
CA LEU A 101 29.96 -0.60 2.38
C LEU A 101 31.45 -0.83 2.60
N VAL A 102 32.12 0.01 3.41
CA VAL A 102 33.54 -0.16 3.75
C VAL A 102 33.79 -1.51 4.44
N LYS A 103 32.87 -1.97 5.30
CA LYS A 103 32.97 -3.29 5.94
C LYS A 103 32.86 -4.46 4.95
N LEU A 104 32.14 -4.28 3.84
CA LEU A 104 32.02 -5.27 2.77
C LEU A 104 33.25 -5.31 1.85
N GLY A 105 34.15 -4.32 1.97
CA GLY A 105 35.41 -4.24 1.25
C GLY A 105 35.45 -3.18 0.15
N GLY A 106 36.66 -2.91 -0.33
CA GLY A 106 36.95 -1.86 -1.33
C GLY A 106 37.35 -0.52 -0.71
N SER A 107 38.01 0.32 -1.50
CA SER A 107 38.35 1.70 -1.12
C SER A 107 37.22 2.61 -1.57
N TRP A 108 36.44 3.13 -0.62
CA TRP A 108 35.30 4.01 -0.88
C TRP A 108 35.68 5.47 -0.59
N THR A 109 35.33 6.38 -1.50
CA THR A 109 35.42 7.83 -1.20
C THR A 109 34.33 8.29 -0.24
N CYS A 110 33.23 7.53 -0.15
CA CYS A 110 32.05 7.83 0.66
C CYS A 110 31.37 9.16 0.30
N LYS A 111 31.65 9.74 -0.87
CA LYS A 111 30.92 10.92 -1.34
C LYS A 111 29.46 10.53 -1.57
N GLU A 112 28.54 11.23 -0.93
CA GLU A 112 27.10 11.10 -1.18
C GLU A 112 26.77 11.72 -2.54
N LEU A 113 26.26 10.93 -3.48
CA LEU A 113 25.87 11.37 -4.82
C LEU A 113 24.38 11.72 -4.89
N GLY A 114 23.56 11.07 -4.06
CA GLY A 114 22.14 11.33 -3.94
C GLY A 114 21.46 10.40 -2.93
N GLY A 115 20.14 10.48 -2.85
CA GLY A 115 19.33 9.87 -1.78
C GLY A 115 18.41 8.76 -2.27
N SER A 116 17.50 8.36 -1.38
CA SER A 116 16.44 7.43 -1.74
C SER A 116 15.29 8.13 -2.45
N GLN A 117 14.57 7.39 -3.29
CA GLN A 117 13.27 7.79 -3.81
C GLN A 117 12.31 8.14 -2.67
N GLY A 118 12.25 7.24 -1.67
CA GLY A 118 11.48 7.43 -0.44
C GLY A 118 9.97 7.47 -0.67
N GLU A 119 9.24 7.59 0.44
CA GLU A 119 7.82 7.93 0.40
C GLU A 119 7.64 9.35 -0.15
N HIS A 120 6.56 9.59 -0.88
CA HIS A 120 6.22 10.94 -1.33
C HIS A 120 4.70 11.13 -1.37
N SER A 121 4.26 12.31 -0.93
CA SER A 121 2.85 12.64 -0.89
C SER A 121 2.34 13.09 -2.27
N VAL A 122 1.17 12.61 -2.64
CA VAL A 122 0.44 12.99 -3.86
C VAL A 122 -0.61 14.03 -3.51
N MET A 123 -0.68 15.09 -4.31
CA MET A 123 -1.61 16.19 -4.07
C MET A 123 -2.99 15.90 -4.67
N PRO A 124 -4.08 16.38 -4.05
CA PRO A 124 -5.42 16.31 -4.62
C PRO A 124 -5.52 17.02 -5.99
N VAL A 125 -6.36 16.50 -6.88
CA VAL A 125 -6.62 17.09 -8.21
C VAL A 125 -8.03 17.71 -8.31
N SER A 126 -8.38 18.25 -9.48
CA SER A 126 -9.74 18.70 -9.78
C SER A 126 -10.74 17.52 -9.66
N LYS A 127 -12.04 17.81 -9.66
CA LYS A 127 -13.04 16.72 -9.57
C LYS A 127 -13.10 15.90 -10.85
N GLU A 128 -12.78 16.53 -11.97
CA GLU A 128 -12.82 15.97 -13.31
C GLU A 128 -11.63 15.02 -13.55
N ASP A 129 -10.50 15.29 -12.90
CA ASP A 129 -9.26 14.48 -13.00
C ASP A 129 -9.16 13.43 -11.88
N ALA A 130 -10.10 13.42 -10.94
CA ALA A 130 -10.08 12.52 -9.79
C ALA A 130 -10.46 11.08 -10.17
N ALA A 131 -9.83 10.12 -9.50
CA ALA A 131 -10.14 8.70 -9.60
C ALA A 131 -11.60 8.42 -9.20
N GLY A 132 -12.19 7.39 -9.82
CA GLY A 132 -13.48 6.86 -9.38
C GLY A 132 -13.40 6.22 -7.98
N THR A 133 -14.54 5.74 -7.50
CA THR A 133 -14.68 5.17 -6.14
C THR A 133 -15.21 3.74 -6.12
N LYS A 134 -15.19 3.01 -7.25
CA LYS A 134 -15.58 1.60 -7.28
C LYS A 134 -14.54 0.76 -6.54
N LEU A 135 -15.02 -0.05 -5.60
CA LEU A 135 -14.17 -0.82 -4.69
C LEU A 135 -14.25 -2.32 -5.00
N PHE A 136 -13.09 -2.93 -5.21
CA PHE A 136 -12.90 -4.35 -5.00
C PHE A 136 -12.32 -4.57 -3.60
N CYS A 137 -13.01 -5.31 -2.74
CA CYS A 137 -12.57 -5.53 -1.37
C CYS A 137 -12.31 -7.01 -1.11
N PHE A 138 -11.21 -7.34 -0.45
CA PHE A 138 -10.97 -8.72 -0.06
C PHE A 138 -10.52 -8.83 1.38
N THR A 139 -10.73 -10.02 1.93
CA THR A 139 -10.24 -10.39 3.25
C THR A 139 -9.48 -11.70 3.18
N VAL A 140 -8.57 -11.92 4.11
CA VAL A 140 -7.81 -13.16 4.24
C VAL A 140 -8.24 -13.84 5.53
N VAL A 141 -8.75 -15.06 5.40
CA VAL A 141 -9.10 -15.92 6.55
C VAL A 141 -7.97 -16.92 6.77
N THR A 142 -7.55 -17.05 8.02
CA THR A 142 -6.51 -17.99 8.47
C THR A 142 -7.12 -19.01 9.44
N PRO A 143 -7.64 -20.15 8.94
CA PRO A 143 -8.37 -21.12 9.77
C PRO A 143 -7.58 -21.67 10.97
N MET A 144 -6.24 -21.70 10.87
CA MET A 144 -5.32 -22.15 11.92
C MET A 144 -4.44 -20.99 12.45
N GLY A 145 -4.97 -19.76 12.45
CA GLY A 145 -4.30 -18.58 12.97
C GLY A 145 -3.95 -18.71 14.46
N VAL A 146 -2.80 -18.16 14.86
CA VAL A 146 -2.45 -18.04 16.29
C VAL A 146 -3.22 -16.84 16.86
N VAL A 147 -4.01 -17.09 17.90
CA VAL A 147 -4.89 -16.09 18.50
C VAL A 147 -4.39 -15.65 19.88
N ALA A 148 -4.78 -14.45 20.30
CA ALA A 148 -4.48 -13.94 21.65
C ALA A 148 -5.29 -14.69 22.72
N PRO A 149 -4.89 -14.65 24.00
CA PRO A 149 -5.69 -15.20 25.10
C PRO A 149 -7.12 -14.64 25.09
N GLY A 150 -8.12 -15.51 25.28
CA GLY A 150 -9.53 -15.14 25.29
C GLY A 150 -10.20 -15.05 23.91
N VAL A 151 -9.49 -15.42 22.84
CA VAL A 151 -10.04 -15.52 21.48
C VAL A 151 -10.14 -16.98 21.07
N VAL A 152 -11.23 -17.37 20.42
CA VAL A 152 -11.45 -18.73 19.92
C VAL A 152 -10.52 -19.00 18.73
N VAL A 153 -9.79 -20.11 18.74
CA VAL A 153 -8.95 -20.51 17.59
C VAL A 153 -9.85 -20.75 16.38
N GLY A 154 -9.49 -20.17 15.23
CA GLY A 154 -10.27 -20.28 14.00
C GLY A 154 -11.50 -19.36 13.94
N TYR A 155 -11.61 -18.36 14.82
CA TYR A 155 -12.75 -17.42 14.87
C TYR A 155 -13.00 -16.66 13.55
N GLU A 156 -11.98 -16.48 12.71
CA GLU A 156 -12.07 -15.66 11.50
C GLU A 156 -13.09 -16.21 10.51
N GLN A 157 -13.18 -17.54 10.36
CA GLN A 157 -14.16 -18.17 9.46
C GLN A 157 -15.61 -17.93 9.90
N PRO A 158 -16.05 -18.32 11.12
CA PRO A 158 -17.42 -18.07 11.56
C PRO A 158 -17.75 -16.57 11.66
N LEU A 159 -16.76 -15.71 11.94
CA LEU A 159 -16.93 -14.27 11.88
C LEU A 159 -17.24 -13.81 10.44
N GLN A 160 -16.44 -14.20 9.46
CA GLN A 160 -16.66 -13.82 8.07
C GLN A 160 -17.94 -14.43 7.49
N ASP A 161 -18.33 -15.63 7.90
CA ASP A 161 -19.61 -16.23 7.53
C ASP A 161 -20.80 -15.39 8.04
N ALA A 162 -20.73 -14.90 9.30
CA ALA A 162 -21.75 -14.04 9.88
C ALA A 162 -21.81 -12.65 9.23
N VAL A 163 -20.66 -12.06 8.92
CA VAL A 163 -20.54 -10.78 8.20
C VAL A 163 -21.10 -10.90 6.78
N LYS A 164 -20.78 -12.00 6.08
CA LYS A 164 -21.31 -12.32 4.75
C LYS A 164 -22.81 -12.52 4.74
N ALA A 165 -23.37 -13.26 5.70
CA ALA A 165 -24.79 -13.53 5.79
C ALA A 165 -25.65 -12.26 5.91
N LYS A 166 -25.05 -11.15 6.39
CA LYS A 166 -25.69 -9.84 6.49
C LYS A 166 -25.28 -8.86 5.38
N GLY A 167 -24.39 -9.26 4.47
CA GLY A 167 -23.86 -8.39 3.41
C GLY A 167 -23.09 -7.18 3.95
N LEU A 168 -22.31 -7.35 5.02
CA LEU A 168 -21.57 -6.27 5.68
C LEU A 168 -20.07 -6.36 5.40
N GLY A 169 -19.29 -5.37 5.88
CA GLY A 169 -17.83 -5.36 5.73
C GLY A 169 -17.41 -5.38 4.26
N VAL A 170 -16.46 -6.26 3.91
CA VAL A 170 -16.00 -6.42 2.52
C VAL A 170 -17.14 -6.81 1.57
N PHE A 171 -18.16 -7.52 2.04
CA PHE A 171 -19.28 -7.98 1.20
C PHE A 171 -20.26 -6.87 0.81
N ALA A 172 -20.09 -5.65 1.35
CA ALA A 172 -20.82 -4.46 0.94
C ALA A 172 -20.10 -3.66 -0.16
N CYS A 173 -18.90 -4.07 -0.60
CA CYS A 173 -18.21 -3.43 -1.72
C CYS A 173 -18.81 -3.80 -3.09
N ASP A 174 -18.42 -3.06 -4.14
CA ASP A 174 -18.92 -3.30 -5.51
C ASP A 174 -18.53 -4.69 -6.05
N ALA A 175 -17.41 -5.25 -5.58
CA ALA A 175 -17.16 -6.68 -5.55
C ALA A 175 -16.32 -7.07 -4.33
N SER A 176 -16.36 -8.36 -4.01
CA SER A 176 -15.54 -8.90 -2.94
C SER A 176 -15.05 -10.32 -3.15
N ALA A 177 -13.96 -10.65 -2.46
CA ALA A 177 -13.36 -11.99 -2.42
C ALA A 177 -12.92 -12.36 -1.00
N VAL A 178 -12.84 -13.65 -0.73
CA VAL A 178 -12.26 -14.20 0.50
C VAL A 178 -11.15 -15.16 0.10
N TYR A 179 -9.94 -14.91 0.58
CA TYR A 179 -8.79 -15.76 0.33
C TYR A 179 -8.37 -16.52 1.59
N ASN A 180 -7.85 -17.73 1.41
CA ASN A 180 -7.42 -18.57 2.53
C ASN A 180 -5.90 -18.44 2.76
N GLY A 181 -5.52 -17.83 3.88
CA GLY A 181 -4.13 -17.76 4.32
C GLY A 181 -3.71 -19.07 4.99
N THR A 182 -2.90 -19.87 4.29
CA THR A 182 -2.36 -21.12 4.87
C THR A 182 -1.00 -20.86 5.50
N ARG A 183 -0.90 -20.99 6.84
CA ARG A 183 0.42 -20.97 7.52
C ARG A 183 1.18 -22.25 7.19
N VAL A 184 2.30 -22.11 6.48
CA VAL A 184 3.27 -23.23 6.33
C VAL A 184 3.95 -23.44 7.69
N GLN A 185 4.09 -24.69 8.12
CA GLN A 185 4.77 -25.04 9.39
C GLN A 185 6.13 -24.34 9.52
N LYS A 186 6.52 -24.01 10.78
CA LYS A 186 7.86 -23.50 11.14
C LYS A 186 8.97 -24.29 10.43
N GLY A 187 9.54 -23.70 9.39
CA GLY A 187 10.82 -24.15 8.84
C GLY A 187 11.92 -23.96 9.88
N GLY A 188 12.93 -24.84 9.85
CA GLY A 188 14.02 -24.93 10.83
C GLY A 188 14.96 -23.72 10.93
N TRP A 189 14.65 -22.61 10.26
CA TRP A 189 15.29 -21.31 10.43
C TRP A 189 14.23 -20.31 10.89
N LYS A 190 14.53 -19.53 11.93
CA LYS A 190 13.62 -18.66 12.70
C LYS A 190 12.93 -17.54 11.87
N SER A 191 12.06 -17.89 10.95
CA SER A 191 11.11 -16.97 10.31
C SER A 191 9.96 -17.77 9.70
N VAL A 192 8.81 -17.79 10.37
CA VAL A 192 7.53 -18.01 9.68
C VAL A 192 7.00 -16.61 9.45
N VAL A 193 7.06 -16.15 8.21
CA VAL A 193 6.78 -14.76 7.90
C VAL A 193 5.40 -14.66 7.31
N ASN A 194 4.54 -13.85 7.95
CA ASN A 194 3.23 -13.52 7.41
C ASN A 194 3.34 -13.01 5.95
N THR A 195 4.38 -12.24 5.62
CA THR A 195 4.72 -11.76 4.28
C THR A 195 4.67 -12.83 3.18
N ASP A 196 5.17 -14.05 3.40
CA ASP A 196 5.14 -15.10 2.37
C ASP A 196 3.71 -15.54 2.02
N ILE A 197 2.83 -15.55 3.02
CA ILE A 197 1.42 -15.87 2.84
C ILE A 197 0.79 -14.77 1.99
N PHE A 198 1.02 -13.50 2.35
CA PHE A 198 0.43 -12.38 1.63
C PHE A 198 1.00 -12.18 0.23
N ILE A 199 2.29 -12.49 -0.03
CA ILE A 199 2.83 -12.56 -1.40
C ILE A 199 2.04 -13.58 -2.23
N LYS A 200 1.69 -14.75 -1.66
CA LYS A 200 0.85 -15.73 -2.36
C LYS A 200 -0.57 -15.22 -2.57
N ILE A 201 -1.16 -14.52 -1.59
CA ILE A 201 -2.50 -13.94 -1.71
C ILE A 201 -2.52 -12.87 -2.80
N TRP A 202 -1.57 -11.95 -2.84
CA TRP A 202 -1.48 -10.94 -3.90
C TRP A 202 -1.25 -11.54 -5.28
N ASN A 203 -0.48 -12.63 -5.39
CA ASN A 203 -0.39 -13.40 -6.64
C ASN A 203 -1.73 -14.05 -7.03
N GLN A 204 -2.52 -14.53 -6.05
CA GLN A 204 -3.86 -15.04 -6.31
C GLN A 204 -4.79 -13.92 -6.77
N VAL A 205 -4.76 -12.75 -6.12
CA VAL A 205 -5.53 -11.55 -6.54
C VAL A 205 -5.22 -11.19 -8.00
N LYS A 206 -3.94 -11.23 -8.39
CA LYS A 206 -3.54 -11.04 -9.80
C LYS A 206 -4.07 -12.13 -10.72
N SER A 207 -3.95 -13.40 -10.32
CA SER A 207 -4.44 -14.52 -11.12
C SER A 207 -5.95 -14.46 -11.34
N ASP A 208 -6.71 -14.03 -10.33
CA ASP A 208 -8.16 -13.92 -10.40
C ASP A 208 -8.58 -12.69 -11.22
N GLY A 209 -7.74 -11.65 -11.26
CA GLY A 209 -7.86 -10.49 -12.16
C GLY A 209 -9.05 -9.57 -11.88
N GLN A 210 -9.87 -9.86 -10.87
CA GLN A 210 -11.10 -9.12 -10.59
C GLN A 210 -10.84 -7.65 -10.29
N TYR A 211 -9.75 -7.35 -9.56
CA TYR A 211 -9.36 -6.00 -9.15
C TYR A 211 -9.22 -5.03 -10.32
N ALA A 212 -8.87 -5.52 -11.52
CA ALA A 212 -8.64 -4.70 -12.70
C ALA A 212 -9.91 -3.98 -13.21
N ASN A 213 -11.10 -4.38 -12.76
CA ASN A 213 -12.40 -3.78 -13.12
C ASN A 213 -12.86 -2.68 -12.15
N TYR A 214 -12.05 -2.36 -11.14
CA TYR A 214 -12.40 -1.42 -10.06
C TYR A 214 -11.33 -0.34 -9.94
N ASP A 215 -11.70 0.80 -9.35
CA ASP A 215 -10.80 1.94 -9.18
C ASP A 215 -9.82 1.71 -8.03
N TRP A 216 -10.28 1.01 -6.98
CA TRP A 216 -9.54 0.73 -5.76
C TRP A 216 -9.65 -0.73 -5.35
N THR A 217 -8.55 -1.24 -4.80
CA THR A 217 -8.48 -2.51 -4.10
C THR A 217 -8.30 -2.26 -2.61
N VAL A 218 -9.12 -2.92 -1.80
CA VAL A 218 -9.10 -2.76 -0.35
C VAL A 218 -8.89 -4.12 0.30
N LYS A 219 -7.74 -4.33 0.93
CA LYS A 219 -7.54 -5.48 1.82
C LYS A 219 -8.03 -5.09 3.21
N VAL A 220 -8.92 -5.91 3.77
CA VAL A 220 -9.49 -5.70 5.11
C VAL A 220 -9.24 -6.94 5.95
N ASP A 221 -8.64 -6.77 7.12
CA ASP A 221 -8.45 -7.88 8.06
C ASP A 221 -9.81 -8.45 8.48
N ALA A 222 -9.87 -9.77 8.73
CA ALA A 222 -11.11 -10.48 8.99
C ALA A 222 -11.84 -10.01 10.26
N ASP A 223 -11.17 -9.29 11.14
CA ASP A 223 -11.70 -8.74 12.39
C ASP A 223 -11.78 -7.21 12.40
N ALA A 224 -11.63 -6.55 11.25
CA ALA A 224 -11.91 -5.13 11.11
C ALA A 224 -13.41 -4.91 10.79
N VAL A 225 -14.03 -3.99 11.51
CA VAL A 225 -15.42 -3.55 11.27
C VAL A 225 -15.37 -2.45 10.22
N PHE A 226 -15.62 -2.80 8.95
CA PHE A 226 -15.37 -1.94 7.79
C PHE A 226 -16.66 -1.41 7.13
N PHE A 227 -16.61 -0.15 6.67
CA PHE A 227 -17.73 0.58 6.05
C PHE A 227 -17.36 1.11 4.65
N PRO A 228 -17.67 0.37 3.57
CA PRO A 228 -17.31 0.78 2.20
C PRO A 228 -17.85 2.15 1.79
N ASP A 229 -19.07 2.51 2.18
CA ASP A 229 -19.66 3.81 1.83
C ASP A 229 -18.93 4.99 2.48
N ARG A 230 -18.40 4.79 3.70
CA ARG A 230 -17.54 5.81 4.33
C ARG A 230 -16.25 5.96 3.54
N LEU A 231 -15.62 4.85 3.12
CA LEU A 231 -14.42 4.92 2.28
C LEU A 231 -14.68 5.67 0.97
N LYS A 232 -15.79 5.39 0.28
CA LYS A 232 -16.17 6.11 -0.95
C LYS A 232 -16.32 7.61 -0.73
N ALA A 233 -16.90 8.02 0.41
CA ALA A 233 -17.02 9.43 0.78
C ALA A 233 -15.64 10.07 1.02
N HIS A 234 -14.74 9.39 1.72
CA HIS A 234 -13.36 9.85 1.93
C HIS A 234 -12.60 10.00 0.61
N LEU A 235 -12.65 8.99 -0.27
CA LEU A 235 -12.01 9.05 -1.59
C LEU A 235 -12.55 10.23 -2.44
N THR A 236 -13.86 10.48 -2.39
CA THR A 236 -14.47 11.63 -3.06
C THR A 236 -13.93 12.96 -2.53
N GLY A 237 -13.74 13.08 -1.22
CA GLY A 237 -13.18 14.28 -0.58
C GLY A 237 -11.69 14.46 -0.84
N LEU A 238 -10.94 13.36 -0.83
CA LEU A 238 -9.48 13.33 -1.00
C LEU A 238 -9.06 13.68 -2.43
N ARG A 239 -9.92 13.40 -3.42
CA ARG A 239 -9.68 13.60 -4.86
C ARG A 239 -8.33 13.07 -5.35
N PRO A 240 -8.06 11.75 -5.20
CA PRO A 240 -6.83 11.15 -5.73
C PRO A 240 -6.77 11.27 -7.26
N PRO A 241 -5.60 11.48 -7.89
CA PRO A 241 -5.50 11.54 -9.34
C PRO A 241 -5.84 10.20 -10.01
N ALA A 242 -6.64 10.20 -11.08
CA ALA A 242 -7.07 8.98 -11.76
C ALA A 242 -5.92 8.16 -12.40
N ASN A 243 -4.88 8.85 -12.87
CA ASN A 243 -3.77 8.26 -13.62
C ASN A 243 -2.45 8.17 -12.84
N THR A 244 -2.50 8.40 -11.53
CA THR A 244 -1.32 8.31 -10.66
C THR A 244 -1.49 7.14 -9.70
N PRO A 245 -0.55 6.17 -9.66
CA PRO A 245 -0.54 5.14 -8.63
C PRO A 245 -0.46 5.75 -7.23
N VAL A 246 -1.48 5.48 -6.41
CA VAL A 246 -1.60 5.98 -5.04
C VAL A 246 -2.01 4.85 -4.07
N TYR A 247 -1.41 4.84 -2.88
CA TYR A 247 -1.93 4.14 -1.70
C TYR A 247 -2.27 5.14 -0.58
N LEU A 248 -3.07 4.73 0.42
CA LEU A 248 -3.47 5.63 1.51
C LEU A 248 -2.74 5.30 2.81
N HIS A 249 -2.09 6.31 3.41
CA HIS A 249 -1.80 6.28 4.84
C HIS A 249 -3.14 6.39 5.59
N ASN A 250 -3.42 5.42 6.45
CA ASN A 250 -4.72 5.17 7.04
C ASN A 250 -4.82 5.54 8.53
N ILE A 251 -3.70 5.87 9.19
CA ILE A 251 -3.66 6.08 10.63
C ILE A 251 -2.48 6.95 11.07
N ASN A 252 -2.66 7.73 12.14
CA ASN A 252 -1.56 8.46 12.78
C ASN A 252 -0.79 7.57 13.79
N PHE A 253 -0.15 6.51 13.29
CA PHE A 253 0.69 5.61 14.09
C PHE A 253 1.88 5.09 13.29
N ARG A 254 3.07 5.12 13.91
CA ARG A 254 4.35 4.68 13.33
C ARG A 254 4.59 5.24 11.92
N PHE A 255 4.38 4.43 10.90
CA PHE A 255 4.68 4.71 9.49
C PHE A 255 3.43 5.01 8.66
N GLY A 256 2.30 5.30 9.30
CA GLY A 256 1.11 5.81 8.62
C GLY A 256 0.23 4.74 7.95
N PHE A 257 0.69 3.50 7.86
CA PHE A 257 0.03 2.43 7.10
C PHE A 257 -0.08 1.15 7.91
N MET A 258 -1.29 0.75 8.31
CA MET A 258 -1.50 -0.47 9.09
C MET A 258 -2.31 -1.53 8.34
N GLY A 259 -1.94 -2.80 8.50
CA GLY A 259 -2.47 -3.91 7.71
C GLY A 259 -3.95 -4.24 7.91
N ALA A 260 -4.58 -3.69 8.94
CA ALA A 260 -6.02 -3.88 9.18
C ALA A 260 -6.89 -3.35 8.02
N LEU A 261 -6.40 -2.33 7.30
CA LEU A 261 -7.10 -1.69 6.19
C LEU A 261 -6.11 -1.15 5.15
N GLU A 262 -5.79 -1.91 4.11
CA GLU A 262 -4.88 -1.44 3.06
C GLU A 262 -5.70 -0.96 1.85
N VAL A 263 -5.60 0.34 1.54
CA VAL A 263 -6.36 0.97 0.43
C VAL A 263 -5.39 1.37 -0.68
N LEU A 264 -5.48 0.68 -1.82
CA LEU A 264 -4.59 0.86 -2.96
C LEU A 264 -5.41 1.17 -4.22
N SER A 265 -5.02 2.20 -4.97
CA SER A 265 -5.56 2.42 -6.32
C SER A 265 -5.20 1.26 -7.24
N LYS A 266 -5.94 1.08 -8.33
CA LYS A 266 -5.62 0.06 -9.35
C LYS A 266 -4.16 0.13 -9.80
N GLY A 267 -3.66 1.33 -10.15
CA GLY A 267 -2.28 1.53 -10.57
C GLY A 267 -1.25 1.18 -9.49
N ALA A 268 -1.58 1.39 -8.21
CA ALA A 268 -0.72 0.96 -7.10
C ALA A 268 -0.67 -0.57 -6.96
N VAL A 269 -1.79 -1.26 -7.16
CA VAL A 269 -1.82 -2.73 -7.18
C VAL A 269 -1.02 -3.29 -8.34
N ASP A 270 -1.18 -2.73 -9.54
CA ASP A 270 -0.42 -3.14 -10.72
C ASP A 270 1.09 -3.02 -10.46
N ALA A 271 1.55 -1.84 -10.02
CA ALA A 271 2.95 -1.59 -9.69
C ALA A 271 3.47 -2.52 -8.59
N PHE A 272 2.69 -2.75 -7.53
CA PHE A 272 3.08 -3.63 -6.43
C PHE A 272 3.26 -5.08 -6.90
N ILE A 273 2.27 -5.66 -7.58
CA ILE A 273 2.31 -7.09 -7.94
C ILE A 273 3.35 -7.36 -9.04
N GLU A 274 3.60 -6.41 -9.94
CA GLU A 274 4.68 -6.52 -10.95
C GLU A 274 6.07 -6.60 -10.30
N ASN A 275 6.27 -5.92 -9.17
CA ASN A 275 7.57 -5.80 -8.51
C ASN A 275 7.70 -6.64 -7.23
N ILE A 276 6.65 -7.35 -6.81
CA ILE A 276 6.60 -8.02 -5.49
C ILE A 276 7.73 -9.02 -5.26
N PHE A 277 8.17 -9.73 -6.31
CA PHE A 277 9.28 -10.67 -6.23
C PHE A 277 10.63 -9.97 -6.06
N GLU A 278 10.85 -8.87 -6.77
CA GLU A 278 12.07 -8.06 -6.63
C GLU A 278 12.12 -7.42 -5.23
N CYS A 279 11.01 -6.84 -4.78
CA CYS A 279 10.86 -6.33 -3.42
C CYS A 279 11.16 -7.40 -2.36
N SER A 280 10.64 -8.62 -2.51
CA SER A 280 10.88 -9.74 -1.59
C SER A 280 12.37 -10.08 -1.47
N ASN A 281 13.12 -10.05 -2.57
CA ASN A 281 14.56 -10.32 -2.56
C ASN A 281 15.38 -9.24 -1.83
N HIS A 282 14.93 -7.97 -1.85
CA HIS A 282 15.70 -6.84 -1.33
C HIS A 282 15.27 -6.37 0.07
N LEU A 283 13.96 -6.35 0.36
CA LEU A 283 13.42 -5.82 1.61
C LEU A 283 13.48 -6.84 2.76
N GLY A 284 13.60 -8.13 2.42
CA GLY A 284 13.58 -9.20 3.40
C GLY A 284 12.18 -9.41 4.01
N HIS A 285 12.10 -10.41 4.90
CA HIS A 285 10.84 -10.96 5.40
C HIS A 285 10.76 -10.86 6.94
N ASN A 286 11.47 -9.94 7.58
CA ASN A 286 11.52 -9.88 9.06
C ASN A 286 10.53 -8.86 9.67
N GLY A 287 9.62 -8.31 8.86
CA GLY A 287 8.62 -7.31 9.26
C GLY A 287 7.17 -7.81 9.22
N GLY A 288 6.23 -6.90 9.52
CA GLY A 288 4.81 -7.10 9.22
C GLY A 288 4.56 -7.10 7.71
N GLU A 289 3.45 -7.68 7.27
CA GLU A 289 3.04 -7.61 5.86
C GLU A 289 2.80 -6.17 5.44
N ASP A 290 2.05 -5.40 6.22
CA ASP A 290 1.78 -3.98 5.99
C ASP A 290 3.04 -3.16 5.74
N TYR A 291 4.06 -3.39 6.57
CA TYR A 291 5.36 -2.75 6.39
C TYR A 291 6.05 -3.19 5.09
N PHE A 292 5.98 -4.48 4.73
CA PHE A 292 6.51 -4.95 3.45
C PHE A 292 5.78 -4.34 2.26
N THR A 293 4.44 -4.33 2.26
CA THR A 293 3.61 -3.76 1.20
C THR A 293 3.95 -2.29 1.01
N MET A 294 3.96 -1.49 2.09
CA MET A 294 4.31 -0.08 2.03
C MET A 294 5.74 0.15 1.51
N GLN A 295 6.74 -0.55 2.06
CA GLN A 295 8.12 -0.37 1.62
C GLN A 295 8.32 -0.75 0.15
N CYS A 296 7.58 -1.74 -0.36
CA CYS A 296 7.62 -2.08 -1.78
C CYS A 296 6.98 -0.99 -2.64
N LEU A 297 5.80 -0.48 -2.24
CA LEU A 297 5.11 0.62 -2.92
C LEU A 297 6.03 1.86 -3.03
N ASP A 298 6.67 2.26 -1.93
CA ASP A 298 7.63 3.36 -1.90
C ASP A 298 8.83 3.08 -2.85
N ALA A 299 9.39 1.87 -2.78
CA ALA A 299 10.56 1.46 -3.55
C ALA A 299 10.31 1.38 -5.07
N VAL A 300 9.05 1.26 -5.49
CA VAL A 300 8.65 1.21 -6.91
C VAL A 300 7.99 2.50 -7.38
N GLY A 301 7.91 3.51 -6.51
CA GLY A 301 7.52 4.87 -6.89
C GLY A 301 6.03 5.16 -6.83
N VAL A 302 5.27 4.30 -6.16
CA VAL A 302 3.88 4.61 -5.82
C VAL A 302 3.87 5.68 -4.74
N GLY A 303 3.16 6.78 -4.98
CA GLY A 303 2.99 7.83 -3.99
C GLY A 303 1.90 7.51 -2.98
N HIS A 304 1.84 8.26 -1.89
CA HIS A 304 0.76 8.14 -0.91
C HIS A 304 -0.09 9.39 -0.81
N MET A 305 -1.34 9.22 -0.40
CA MET A 305 -2.12 10.30 0.21
C MET A 305 -2.41 9.94 1.66
N THR A 306 -2.59 10.96 2.50
CA THR A 306 -2.81 10.74 3.93
C THR A 306 -4.25 11.04 4.33
N ASP A 307 -4.88 10.06 4.96
CA ASP A 307 -6.17 10.20 5.62
C ASP A 307 -6.16 9.39 6.92
N ASN A 308 -5.75 10.06 8.00
CA ASN A 308 -5.59 9.44 9.32
C ASN A 308 -6.93 9.12 10.00
N ALA A 309 -8.06 9.50 9.40
CA ALA A 309 -9.38 9.18 9.92
C ALA A 309 -9.90 7.82 9.40
N LEU A 310 -9.21 7.17 8.45
CA LEU A 310 -9.68 5.92 7.88
C LEU A 310 -9.73 4.78 8.90
N LEU A 311 -8.68 4.61 9.70
CA LEU A 311 -8.55 3.47 10.60
C LEU A 311 -8.49 3.91 12.07
N ASN A 312 -9.52 3.50 12.82
CA ASN A 312 -9.51 3.56 14.27
C ASN A 312 -9.02 2.21 14.83
N ASP A 313 -7.74 2.18 15.19
CA ASP A 313 -7.05 0.97 15.66
C ASP A 313 -6.77 1.03 17.17
N LYS A 314 -6.70 -0.13 17.83
CA LYS A 314 -6.20 -0.26 19.21
C LYS A 314 -4.87 0.47 19.44
N TYR A 315 -4.00 0.61 18.43
CA TYR A 315 -2.71 1.29 18.56
C TYR A 315 -2.83 2.81 18.80
N THR A 316 -3.98 3.39 18.44
CA THR A 316 -4.30 4.82 18.67
C THR A 316 -5.19 5.05 19.89
N GLN A 317 -5.59 3.98 20.57
CA GLN A 317 -6.42 4.05 21.77
C GLN A 317 -5.54 4.16 23.03
N SER A 318 -6.08 4.80 24.08
CA SER A 318 -5.38 4.91 25.37
C SER A 318 -5.18 3.54 26.03
N ASP A 319 -4.30 3.48 27.03
CA ASP A 319 -4.08 2.27 27.85
C ASP A 319 -5.41 1.67 28.33
N GLY A 320 -5.54 0.35 28.25
CA GLY A 320 -6.75 -0.38 28.70
C GLY A 320 -7.73 -0.78 27.59
N TRP A 321 -7.32 -0.72 26.31
CA TRP A 321 -8.15 -1.17 25.19
C TRP A 321 -8.66 -2.62 25.37
N ASN A 322 -9.94 -2.83 25.04
CA ASN A 322 -10.64 -4.09 25.24
C ASN A 322 -11.28 -4.58 23.93
N LEU A 323 -10.93 -5.81 23.50
CA LEU A 323 -11.42 -6.50 22.29
C LEU A 323 -12.94 -6.53 22.09
N PHE A 324 -13.69 -6.33 23.17
CA PHE A 324 -15.14 -6.42 23.18
C PHE A 324 -15.83 -5.09 23.42
N ASP A 325 -15.07 -4.02 23.68
CA ASP A 325 -15.60 -2.70 23.97
C ASP A 325 -16.02 -1.98 22.68
N VAL A 326 -17.28 -1.55 22.64
CA VAL A 326 -17.89 -0.85 21.50
C VAL A 326 -17.90 0.67 21.68
N ASP A 327 -17.43 1.20 22.81
CA ASP A 327 -17.31 2.65 23.03
C ASP A 327 -16.54 3.37 21.90
N PRO A 328 -15.41 2.83 21.38
CA PRO A 328 -14.68 3.47 20.28
C PRO A 328 -15.47 3.58 18.97
N CYS A 329 -16.53 2.80 18.79
CA CYS A 329 -17.26 2.67 17.53
C CYS A 329 -18.20 3.85 17.21
N VAL A 330 -18.15 4.92 18.01
CA VAL A 330 -18.96 6.14 17.83
C VAL A 330 -18.36 7.14 16.84
N GLU A 331 -17.10 6.96 16.42
CA GLU A 331 -16.45 7.86 15.48
C GLU A 331 -17.10 7.76 14.09
N ASP A 332 -17.74 8.85 13.65
CA ASP A 332 -18.53 8.86 12.42
C ASP A 332 -17.65 8.87 11.16
N THR A 333 -16.41 9.36 11.29
CA THR A 333 -15.45 9.45 10.17
C THR A 333 -14.65 8.17 9.96
N ALA A 334 -14.54 7.31 10.97
CA ALA A 334 -13.79 6.07 10.88
C ALA A 334 -14.37 5.15 9.80
N VAL A 335 -13.52 4.75 8.86
CA VAL A 335 -13.86 3.79 7.79
C VAL A 335 -13.75 2.35 8.28
N ALA A 336 -12.85 2.09 9.22
CA ALA A 336 -12.74 0.80 9.90
C ALA A 336 -12.42 0.95 11.40
N PHE A 337 -12.96 0.04 12.21
CA PHE A 337 -12.55 -0.15 13.60
C PHE A 337 -11.87 -1.50 13.77
N HIS A 338 -10.72 -1.55 14.44
CA HIS A 338 -9.95 -2.78 14.58
C HIS A 338 -9.19 -2.87 15.91
N PRO A 339 -9.04 -4.07 16.51
CA PRO A 339 -9.65 -5.37 16.15
C PRO A 339 -10.93 -5.75 16.91
N TYR A 340 -11.85 -6.47 16.27
CA TYR A 340 -13.05 -7.08 16.87
C TYR A 340 -13.12 -8.58 16.55
N LYS A 341 -12.45 -9.40 17.39
CA LYS A 341 -12.19 -10.83 17.15
C LYS A 341 -13.33 -11.78 17.52
N ALA A 342 -14.56 -11.27 17.63
CA ALA A 342 -15.73 -12.03 18.03
C ALA A 342 -16.98 -11.52 17.31
N ILE A 343 -17.91 -12.43 17.01
CA ILE A 343 -19.12 -12.12 16.23
C ILE A 343 -19.93 -11.02 16.91
N ASN A 344 -20.25 -11.15 18.19
CA ASN A 344 -21.15 -10.16 18.81
C ASN A 344 -20.45 -8.83 19.02
N SER A 345 -19.14 -8.79 19.36
CA SER A 345 -18.43 -7.50 19.47
C SER A 345 -18.27 -6.79 18.13
N TRP A 346 -18.01 -7.53 17.05
CA TRP A 346 -17.98 -6.98 15.69
C TRP A 346 -19.36 -6.41 15.31
N MET A 347 -20.43 -7.18 15.53
CA MET A 347 -21.80 -6.75 15.21
C MET A 347 -22.25 -5.57 16.10
N GLY A 348 -21.89 -5.58 17.38
CA GLY A 348 -22.17 -4.50 18.31
C GLY A 348 -21.48 -3.21 17.91
N CYS A 349 -20.19 -3.28 17.53
CA CYS A 349 -19.46 -2.14 16.99
C CYS A 349 -20.11 -1.61 15.70
N TYR A 350 -20.49 -2.51 14.78
CA TYR A 350 -21.21 -2.14 13.56
C TYR A 350 -22.53 -1.41 13.86
N ASP A 351 -23.33 -1.93 14.79
CA ASP A 351 -24.61 -1.32 15.17
C ASP A 351 -24.44 0.03 15.86
N VAL A 352 -23.39 0.21 16.67
CA VAL A 352 -23.04 1.52 17.25
C VAL A 352 -22.65 2.52 16.16
N ALA A 353 -21.74 2.14 15.27
CA ALA A 353 -21.27 3.00 14.18
C ALA A 353 -22.40 3.38 13.21
N MET A 354 -23.36 2.47 12.99
CA MET A 354 -24.55 2.73 12.19
C MET A 354 -25.68 3.41 12.97
N ARG A 355 -25.44 3.80 14.23
CA ARG A 355 -26.40 4.44 15.14
C ARG A 355 -27.70 3.64 15.36
N LYS A 356 -27.63 2.32 15.19
CA LYS A 356 -28.70 1.36 15.51
C LYS A 356 -28.74 1.02 17.00
N ALA A 357 -27.59 1.13 17.66
CA ALA A 357 -27.43 1.01 19.11
C ALA A 357 -26.56 2.16 19.63
N LYS A 358 -26.62 2.42 20.93
CA LYS A 358 -25.69 3.31 21.63
C LYS A 358 -24.77 2.47 22.52
N PRO A 359 -23.53 2.90 22.82
CA PRO A 359 -22.65 2.11 23.67
C PRO A 359 -23.27 1.78 25.05
N ARG A 360 -23.97 2.74 25.66
CA ARG A 360 -24.75 2.55 26.90
C ARG A 360 -25.85 1.47 26.83
N ASP A 361 -26.22 1.01 25.64
CA ASP A 361 -27.23 -0.03 25.48
C ASP A 361 -26.66 -1.43 25.80
N PHE A 362 -25.35 -1.61 25.68
CA PHE A 362 -24.60 -2.82 26.02
C PHE A 362 -24.33 -2.93 27.52
N ILE A 363 -23.95 -4.10 28.00
CA ILE A 363 -23.56 -4.33 29.40
C ILE A 363 -22.17 -3.74 29.70
N GLY A 364 -21.90 -3.47 30.98
CA GLY A 364 -20.56 -3.06 31.43
C GLY A 364 -19.51 -4.15 31.19
N CYS A 365 -18.33 -3.78 30.68
CA CYS A 365 -17.23 -4.72 30.39
C CYS A 365 -16.64 -5.44 31.61
N ALA A 366 -17.00 -5.05 32.84
CA ALA A 366 -16.59 -5.72 34.08
C ALA A 366 -17.27 -7.09 34.28
N ALA A 367 -18.43 -7.32 33.63
CA ALA A 367 -19.21 -8.55 33.74
C ALA A 367 -19.00 -9.46 32.52
N LYS A 368 -17.79 -10.00 32.32
CA LYS A 368 -17.54 -10.98 31.24
C LYS A 368 -17.98 -12.38 31.67
N TRP A 369 -19.18 -12.79 31.26
CA TRP A 369 -19.73 -14.13 31.57
C TRP A 369 -19.76 -15.07 30.34
N PHE A 370 -19.75 -14.53 29.12
CA PHE A 370 -19.67 -15.31 27.89
C PHE A 370 -18.44 -14.90 27.09
N PRO A 371 -17.63 -15.85 26.57
CA PRO A 371 -16.70 -15.51 25.50
C PRO A 371 -17.54 -14.91 24.37
N ASP A 372 -17.11 -13.78 23.81
CA ASP A 372 -17.68 -13.17 22.59
C ASP A 372 -18.80 -12.13 22.76
N GLU A 373 -19.25 -11.75 23.96
CA GLU A 373 -20.27 -10.70 24.14
C GLU A 373 -19.71 -9.28 23.95
N ALA A 374 -20.44 -8.43 23.22
CA ALA A 374 -20.14 -7.00 23.10
C ALA A 374 -20.40 -6.28 24.43
N CYS A 375 -19.50 -5.40 24.83
CA CYS A 375 -19.64 -4.62 26.07
C CYS A 375 -19.31 -3.15 25.82
N SER A 376 -19.58 -2.32 26.82
CA SER A 376 -19.25 -0.90 26.83
C SER A 376 -18.61 -0.53 28.17
N LEU A 377 -17.48 0.17 28.15
CA LEU A 377 -16.86 0.69 29.38
C LEU A 377 -17.66 1.85 29.98
N SER A 378 -18.39 2.59 29.16
CA SER A 378 -19.27 3.69 29.56
C SER A 378 -20.64 3.23 30.08
N SER A 379 -20.96 1.94 29.96
CA SER A 379 -22.25 1.40 30.44
C SER A 379 -22.26 1.18 31.95
N THR A 380 -23.36 1.62 32.57
CA THR A 380 -23.70 1.32 33.98
C THR A 380 -24.64 0.14 34.12
N LYS A 381 -25.01 -0.53 33.00
CA LYS A 381 -25.85 -1.72 33.05
C LYS A 381 -25.03 -2.90 33.58
N HIS A 382 -25.56 -3.54 34.62
CA HIS A 382 -25.05 -4.82 35.10
C HIS A 382 -25.91 -5.95 34.52
N HIS A 383 -25.30 -7.13 34.31
CA HIS A 383 -26.06 -8.36 34.08
C HIS A 383 -27.01 -8.61 35.27
N GLN A 384 -28.26 -9.01 35.01
CA GLN A 384 -29.25 -9.37 36.05
C GLN A 384 -29.02 -10.79 36.56
#